data_AF-A0A1C2DP96-F1
#
_entry.id   AF-A0A1C2DP96-F1
#
_cell.length_a   1.000
_cell.length_b   1.000
_cell.length_c   1.000
_cell.angle_alpha   90.00
_cell.angle_beta   90.00
_cell.angle_gamma   90.00
#
_symmetry.space_group_name_H-M   'P 1'
#
loop_
_entity.id
_entity.type
_entity.pdbx_description
1 polymer ?
#
loop_
_entity_poly.entity_id
_entity_poly.type
_entity_poly.pdbx_seq_one_letter_code
_entity_poly.pdbx_strand_id
1 'polypeptide(L)'
;MKSRNIATQLAAHGLILRGGFVFGVDDEAPIGPTGAPAKSVFLVGQAGAAPWPHFLEWRQRQPRRLDNPLDTWSRGVIDGVAASFGARAVYPSEKPYMPFQQWAMRAEGLKPSPLGILMHPEYGLWHAYRGALLFADEVLIQTPEKPIHLCSLCVGKPCLKSCPVDAYSADGFAYDACLAHVHGAVGEPCRSGGCLDRNACPFGVAYRYPPEVQAFHMASFAGLA
;
A
#
# COMPACT_ATOMS: atom_id res chain seq x y z
N MET A 1 17.13 -3.52 17.82
CA MET A 1 18.26 -3.45 16.87
C MET A 1 17.86 -3.92 15.47
N LYS A 2 17.27 -5.12 15.31
CA LYS A 2 16.81 -5.67 14.03
C LYS A 2 15.84 -4.74 13.26
N SER A 3 14.78 -4.23 13.89
CA SER A 3 13.80 -3.33 13.26
C SER A 3 14.40 -2.01 12.75
N ARG A 4 15.30 -1.38 13.52
CA ARG A 4 15.99 -0.14 13.12
C ARG A 4 16.88 -0.34 11.88
N ASN A 5 17.57 -1.47 11.80
CA ASN A 5 18.42 -1.78 10.64
C ASN A 5 17.58 -2.08 9.39
N ILE A 6 16.47 -2.82 9.54
CA ILE A 6 15.50 -3.03 8.45
C ILE A 6 14.95 -1.70 7.95
N ALA A 7 14.49 -0.84 8.86
CA ALA A 7 13.96 0.47 8.51
C ALA A 7 15.00 1.33 7.77
N THR A 8 16.27 1.27 8.17
CA THR A 8 17.36 2.00 7.51
C THR A 8 17.58 1.52 6.08
N GLN A 9 17.59 0.20 5.83
CA GLN A 9 17.74 -0.33 4.47
C GLN A 9 16.54 0.01 3.58
N LEU A 10 15.32 -0.07 4.11
CA LEU A 10 14.10 0.30 3.38
C LEU A 10 14.08 1.80 3.03
N ALA A 11 14.49 2.65 3.97
CA ALA A 11 14.49 4.10 3.81
C ALA A 11 15.42 4.57 2.67
N ALA A 12 16.48 3.82 2.36
CA ALA A 12 17.36 4.09 1.21
C ALA A 12 16.63 4.03 -0.14
N HIS A 13 15.42 3.45 -0.17
CA HIS A 13 14.57 3.31 -1.35
C HIS A 13 13.21 4.02 -1.20
N GLY A 14 13.07 4.89 -0.20
CA GLY A 14 11.80 5.57 0.10
C GLY A 14 10.71 4.67 0.67
N LEU A 15 11.04 3.43 1.07
CA LEU A 15 10.14 2.52 1.75
C LEU A 15 10.29 2.66 3.27
N ILE A 16 9.24 2.28 4.00
CA ILE A 16 9.20 2.31 5.46
C ILE A 16 8.61 1.02 6.03
N LEU A 17 8.96 0.73 7.28
CA LEU A 17 8.20 -0.23 8.08
C LEU A 17 6.82 0.34 8.39
N ARG A 18 5.80 -0.49 8.21
CA ARG A 18 4.38 -0.17 8.42
C ARG A 18 3.80 -0.99 9.56
N GLY A 19 4.56 -1.06 10.65
CA GLY A 19 4.24 -1.90 11.81
C GLY A 19 4.52 -3.38 11.60
N GLY A 20 4.20 -4.17 12.62
CA GLY A 20 4.32 -5.63 12.62
C GLY A 20 3.48 -6.25 13.73
N PHE A 21 3.46 -7.57 13.81
CA PHE A 21 2.89 -8.31 14.94
C PHE A 21 3.47 -9.73 15.02
N VAL A 22 3.33 -10.34 16.19
CA VAL A 22 3.61 -11.77 16.42
C VAL A 22 2.33 -12.54 16.14
N PHE A 23 2.43 -13.62 15.37
CA PHE A 23 1.31 -14.53 15.13
C PHE A 23 1.00 -15.30 16.41
N GLY A 24 -0.27 -15.32 16.81
CA GLY A 24 -0.79 -16.10 17.92
C GLY A 24 -0.98 -17.57 17.55
N VAL A 25 -1.29 -18.40 18.54
CA VAL A 25 -1.43 -19.85 18.35
C VAL A 25 -2.57 -20.24 17.40
N ASP A 26 -3.61 -19.40 17.34
CA ASP A 26 -4.79 -19.60 16.49
C ASP A 26 -4.70 -18.87 15.15
N ASP A 27 -3.61 -18.14 14.89
CA ASP A 27 -3.42 -17.49 13.59
C ASP A 27 -2.99 -18.52 12.53
N GLU A 28 -3.58 -18.43 11.33
CA GLU A 28 -3.09 -19.13 10.14
C GLU A 28 -1.81 -18.47 9.60
N ALA A 29 -0.71 -18.62 10.33
CA ALA A 29 0.56 -18.01 9.99
C ALA A 29 1.13 -18.61 8.68
N PRO A 30 1.52 -17.78 7.70
CA PRO A 30 2.16 -18.27 6.48
C PRO A 30 3.48 -18.97 6.78
N ILE A 31 3.90 -19.87 5.89
CA ILE A 31 5.20 -20.52 6.00
C ILE A 31 6.32 -19.47 5.99
N GLY A 32 7.15 -19.47 7.01
CA GLY A 32 8.31 -18.61 7.17
C GLY A 32 9.56 -19.11 6.42
N PRO A 33 10.73 -18.50 6.70
CA PRO A 33 11.97 -18.80 5.98
C PRO A 33 12.54 -20.21 6.25
N THR A 34 12.11 -20.89 7.32
CA THR A 34 12.60 -22.22 7.71
C THR A 34 11.70 -23.36 7.23
N GLY A 35 10.62 -23.07 6.50
CA GLY A 35 9.60 -24.06 6.13
C GLY A 35 8.56 -24.34 7.22
N ALA A 36 8.76 -23.83 8.44
CA ALA A 36 7.73 -23.80 9.50
C ALA A 36 6.89 -22.52 9.42
N PRO A 37 5.68 -22.46 10.02
CA PRO A 37 4.92 -21.22 10.14
C PRO A 37 5.73 -20.07 10.73
N ALA A 38 5.58 -18.87 10.18
CA ALA A 38 6.25 -17.67 10.65
C ALA A 38 5.78 -17.31 12.07
N LYS A 39 6.68 -16.85 12.92
CA LYS A 39 6.34 -16.38 14.27
C LYS A 39 5.97 -14.91 14.29
N SER A 40 6.55 -14.11 13.40
CA SER A 40 6.23 -12.69 13.33
C SER A 40 6.34 -12.13 11.92
N VAL A 41 5.70 -10.98 11.72
CA VAL A 41 5.67 -10.27 10.45
C VAL A 41 5.93 -8.79 10.64
N PHE A 42 6.71 -8.21 9.73
CA PHE A 42 6.77 -6.76 9.51
C PHE A 42 6.13 -6.41 8.17
N LEU A 43 5.26 -5.41 8.15
CA LEU A 43 4.72 -4.87 6.92
C LEU A 43 5.66 -3.82 6.36
N VAL A 44 5.78 -3.79 5.04
CA VAL A 44 6.62 -2.87 4.28
C VAL A 44 5.76 -2.12 3.29
N GLY A 45 5.98 -0.83 3.18
CA GLY A 45 5.20 0.02 2.30
C GLY A 45 5.78 1.40 2.16
N GLN A 46 4.93 2.36 1.81
CA GLN A 46 5.33 3.75 1.65
C GLN A 46 4.28 4.71 2.19
N ALA A 47 4.74 5.90 2.55
CA ALA A 47 3.93 7.10 2.74
C ALA A 47 4.17 8.06 1.57
N GLY A 48 3.09 8.53 0.95
CA GLY A 48 3.15 9.36 -0.24
C GLY A 48 3.96 8.73 -1.38
N ALA A 49 4.60 9.59 -2.15
CA ALA A 49 5.40 9.21 -3.31
C ALA A 49 6.91 9.10 -3.02
N ALA A 50 7.31 8.91 -1.76
CA ALA A 50 8.73 8.81 -1.39
C ALA A 50 9.54 7.78 -2.21
N PRO A 51 8.99 6.59 -2.58
CA PRO A 51 9.68 5.64 -3.46
C PRO A 51 9.89 6.11 -4.90
N TRP A 52 9.12 7.09 -5.36
CA TRP A 52 8.96 7.38 -6.79
C TRP A 52 10.28 7.76 -7.49
N PRO A 53 11.15 8.63 -6.94
CA PRO A 53 12.42 8.94 -7.57
C PRO A 53 13.33 7.71 -7.73
N HIS A 54 13.36 6.83 -6.72
CA HIS A 54 14.15 5.59 -6.72
C HIS A 54 13.62 4.59 -7.75
N PHE A 55 12.29 4.47 -7.83
CA PHE A 55 11.64 3.65 -8.85
C PHE A 55 11.95 4.17 -10.26
N LEU A 56 11.89 5.49 -10.49
CA LEU A 56 12.20 6.07 -11.80
C LEU A 56 13.65 5.84 -12.21
N GLU A 57 14.61 6.01 -11.29
CA GLU A 57 16.03 5.73 -11.56
C GLU A 57 16.22 4.26 -11.96
N TRP A 58 15.61 3.33 -11.22
CA TRP A 58 15.64 1.91 -11.58
C TRP A 58 14.99 1.66 -12.95
N ARG A 59 13.84 2.30 -13.21
CA ARG A 59 13.04 2.11 -14.42
C ARG A 59 13.78 2.50 -15.69
N GLN A 60 14.65 3.51 -15.63
CA GLN A 60 15.49 3.96 -16.76
C GLN A 60 16.42 2.87 -17.28
N ARG A 61 16.78 1.89 -16.44
CA ARG A 61 17.69 0.78 -16.80
C ARG A 61 16.95 -0.48 -17.25
N GLN A 62 15.61 -0.44 -17.28
CA GLN A 62 14.78 -1.60 -17.64
C GLN A 62 14.26 -1.53 -19.08
N PRO A 63 13.92 -2.67 -19.70
CA PRO A 63 13.27 -2.70 -21.01
C PRO A 63 12.04 -1.79 -21.07
N ARG A 64 11.73 -1.25 -22.26
CA ARG A 64 10.56 -0.37 -22.43
C ARG A 64 9.24 -1.08 -22.12
N ARG A 65 9.13 -2.37 -22.45
CA ARG A 65 8.01 -3.22 -22.04
C ARG A 65 8.45 -4.06 -20.85
N LEU A 66 7.80 -3.87 -19.71
CA LEU A 66 8.01 -4.65 -18.51
C LEU A 66 6.69 -4.71 -17.77
N ASP A 67 6.21 -5.93 -17.53
CA ASP A 67 4.96 -6.14 -16.80
C ASP A 67 5.16 -5.80 -15.33
N ASN A 68 4.17 -5.12 -14.74
CA ASN A 68 4.14 -4.75 -13.33
C ASN A 68 5.48 -4.15 -12.82
N PRO A 69 5.99 -3.07 -13.45
CA PRO A 69 7.34 -2.60 -13.19
C PRO A 69 7.53 -2.16 -11.73
N LEU A 70 6.50 -1.57 -11.12
CA LEU A 70 6.56 -1.14 -9.73
C LEU A 70 6.59 -2.32 -8.76
N ASP A 71 5.89 -3.40 -9.06
CA ASP A 71 5.94 -4.62 -8.25
C ASP A 71 7.29 -5.32 -8.41
N THR A 72 7.81 -5.38 -9.64
CA THR A 72 9.15 -5.94 -9.92
C THR A 72 10.23 -5.20 -9.15
N TRP A 73 10.22 -3.87 -9.17
CA TRP A 73 11.12 -3.04 -8.37
C TRP A 73 10.96 -3.27 -6.87
N SER A 74 9.70 -3.28 -6.38
CA SER A 74 9.42 -3.46 -4.95
C SER A 74 9.92 -4.81 -4.45
N ARG A 75 9.72 -5.89 -5.23
CA ARG A 75 10.24 -7.23 -4.91
C ARG A 75 11.75 -7.23 -4.79
N GLY A 76 12.46 -6.68 -5.78
CA GLY A 76 13.92 -6.63 -5.75
C GLY A 76 14.48 -5.94 -4.51
N VAL A 77 13.87 -4.82 -4.08
CA VAL A 77 14.25 -4.13 -2.84
C VAL A 77 13.94 -4.97 -1.61
N ILE A 78 12.70 -5.47 -1.49
CA ILE A 78 12.22 -6.16 -0.30
C ILE A 78 12.90 -7.52 -0.13
N ASP A 79 13.17 -8.26 -1.21
CA ASP A 79 13.91 -9.52 -1.19
C ASP A 79 15.36 -9.31 -0.72
N GLY A 80 16.02 -8.22 -1.17
CA GLY A 80 17.37 -7.88 -0.71
C GLY A 80 17.43 -7.59 0.79
N VAL A 81 16.43 -6.88 1.31
CA VAL A 81 16.26 -6.68 2.76
C VAL A 81 15.96 -8.01 3.44
N ALA A 82 15.05 -8.83 2.92
CA ALA A 82 14.68 -10.10 3.51
C ALA A 82 15.89 -11.03 3.66
N ALA A 83 16.70 -11.17 2.60
CA ALA A 83 17.93 -11.96 2.60
C ALA A 83 18.94 -11.47 3.67
N SER A 84 19.10 -10.16 3.83
CA SER A 84 20.01 -9.56 4.82
C SER A 84 19.62 -9.86 6.27
N PHE A 85 18.36 -10.20 6.53
CA PHE A 85 17.84 -10.43 7.88
C PHE A 85 17.29 -11.84 8.11
N GLY A 86 17.50 -12.76 7.16
CA GLY A 86 17.00 -14.14 7.25
C GLY A 86 15.47 -14.22 7.28
N ALA A 87 14.79 -13.29 6.60
CA ALA A 87 13.34 -13.25 6.48
C ALA A 87 12.89 -13.88 5.16
N ARG A 88 11.61 -14.27 5.09
CA ARG A 88 10.93 -14.56 3.82
C ARG A 88 10.06 -13.37 3.45
N ALA A 89 10.19 -12.86 2.24
CA ALA A 89 9.28 -11.83 1.73
C ALA A 89 7.99 -12.46 1.16
N VAL A 90 6.86 -11.77 1.34
CA VAL A 90 5.58 -12.07 0.67
C VAL A 90 4.94 -10.79 0.16
N TYR A 91 4.11 -10.88 -0.88
CA TYR A 91 3.65 -9.72 -1.66
C TYR A 91 2.13 -9.63 -1.80
N PRO A 92 1.52 -8.43 -1.79
CA PRO A 92 0.06 -8.27 -1.90
C PRO A 92 -0.52 -8.79 -3.23
N SER A 93 0.29 -8.77 -4.29
CA SER A 93 -0.13 -9.16 -5.64
C SER A 93 0.09 -10.64 -5.94
N GLU A 94 0.59 -11.43 -4.98
CA GLU A 94 1.00 -12.82 -5.19
C GLU A 94 -0.05 -13.80 -4.69
N LYS A 95 -0.28 -14.90 -5.43
CA LYS A 95 -1.17 -15.98 -5.03
C LYS A 95 -0.41 -17.10 -4.30
N PRO A 96 -1.00 -17.74 -3.27
CA PRO A 96 -2.28 -17.39 -2.65
C PRO A 96 -2.20 -16.03 -1.93
N TYR A 97 -3.24 -15.22 -2.06
CA TYR A 97 -3.23 -13.86 -1.53
C TYR A 97 -3.18 -13.84 -0.01
N MET A 98 -2.24 -13.07 0.52
CA MET A 98 -2.14 -12.82 1.96
C MET A 98 -3.11 -11.70 2.38
N PRO A 99 -3.66 -11.73 3.61
CA PRO A 99 -4.67 -10.77 4.06
C PRO A 99 -4.02 -9.45 4.51
N PHE A 100 -3.29 -8.78 3.60
CA PHE A 100 -2.51 -7.57 3.87
C PHE A 100 -3.31 -6.47 4.56
N GLN A 101 -4.58 -6.28 4.19
CA GLN A 101 -5.43 -5.28 4.83
C GLN A 101 -5.72 -5.63 6.31
N GLN A 102 -5.99 -6.90 6.62
CA GLN A 102 -6.19 -7.34 8.01
C GLN A 102 -4.89 -7.23 8.81
N TRP A 103 -3.77 -7.63 8.21
CA TRP A 103 -2.45 -7.46 8.81
C TRP A 103 -2.15 -5.99 9.12
N ALA A 104 -2.45 -5.08 8.20
CA ALA A 104 -2.29 -3.65 8.38
C ALA A 104 -3.14 -3.10 9.53
N MET A 105 -4.41 -3.50 9.60
CA MET A 105 -5.31 -3.12 10.69
C MET A 105 -4.79 -3.59 12.06
N ARG A 106 -4.19 -4.79 12.13
CA ARG A 106 -3.57 -5.32 13.36
C ARG A 106 -2.25 -4.63 13.70
N ALA A 107 -1.38 -4.44 12.71
CA ALA A 107 -0.03 -3.90 12.87
C ALA A 107 -0.02 -2.42 13.25
N GLU A 108 -0.98 -1.65 12.73
CA GLU A 108 -1.00 -0.18 12.86
C GLU A 108 -2.30 0.35 13.50
N GLY A 109 -3.26 -0.52 13.85
CA GLY A 109 -4.53 -0.10 14.45
C GLY A 109 -5.46 0.67 13.51
N LEU A 110 -5.20 0.61 12.19
CA LEU A 110 -5.94 1.39 11.20
C LEU A 110 -7.35 0.83 10.98
N LYS A 111 -8.23 1.68 10.43
CA LYS A 111 -9.59 1.32 10.01
C LYS A 111 -9.86 1.84 8.59
N PRO A 112 -10.78 1.19 7.84
CA PRO A 112 -11.12 1.62 6.49
C PRO A 112 -11.83 2.98 6.48
N SER A 113 -11.46 3.82 5.51
CA SER A 113 -12.25 4.99 5.11
C SER A 113 -13.48 4.56 4.31
N PRO A 114 -14.41 5.50 3.99
CA PRO A 114 -15.52 5.20 3.09
C PRO A 114 -15.10 4.73 1.68
N LEU A 115 -13.84 4.95 1.27
CA LEU A 115 -13.30 4.46 0.00
C LEU A 115 -12.65 3.06 0.12
N GLY A 116 -12.79 2.39 1.26
CA GLY A 116 -12.15 1.10 1.55
C GLY A 116 -10.63 1.16 1.78
N ILE A 117 -9.97 2.27 1.42
CA ILE A 117 -8.55 2.51 1.74
C ILE A 117 -8.42 2.78 3.25
N LEU A 118 -7.46 2.14 3.90
CA LEU A 118 -7.19 2.35 5.33
C LEU A 118 -6.78 3.81 5.60
N MET A 119 -7.39 4.46 6.58
CA MET A 119 -7.10 5.86 6.93
C MET A 119 -5.94 5.93 7.92
N HIS A 120 -4.79 6.45 7.49
CA HIS A 120 -3.66 6.71 8.38
C HIS A 120 -3.81 8.09 9.06
N PRO A 121 -3.53 8.23 10.37
CA PRO A 121 -3.68 9.50 11.09
C PRO A 121 -2.77 10.64 10.57
N GLU A 122 -1.67 10.28 9.90
CA GLU A 122 -0.74 11.23 9.29
C GLU A 122 -0.85 11.30 7.76
N TYR A 123 -0.72 10.16 7.08
CA TYR A 123 -0.68 10.09 5.62
C TYR A 123 -2.05 10.16 4.95
N GLY A 124 -3.13 10.19 5.73
CA GLY A 124 -4.50 10.11 5.23
C GLY A 124 -4.70 8.83 4.40
N LEU A 125 -5.18 9.00 3.17
CA LEU A 125 -5.34 7.90 2.21
C LEU A 125 -4.08 7.63 1.38
N TRP A 126 -3.00 8.40 1.54
CA TRP A 126 -1.86 8.42 0.63
C TRP A 126 -0.70 7.57 1.12
N HIS A 127 -0.95 6.28 1.23
CA HIS A 127 0.04 5.28 1.60
C HIS A 127 -0.33 3.94 0.94
N ALA A 128 0.60 3.00 0.91
CA ALA A 128 0.32 1.63 0.49
C ALA A 128 1.27 0.63 1.15
N TYR A 129 0.94 -0.65 0.99
CA TYR A 129 1.79 -1.78 1.34
C TYR A 129 2.35 -2.40 0.07
N ARG A 130 3.63 -2.79 0.12
CA ARG A 130 4.37 -3.37 -1.02
C ARG A 130 4.86 -4.77 -0.75
N GLY A 131 4.96 -5.18 0.50
CA GLY A 131 5.35 -6.52 0.89
C GLY A 131 5.35 -6.68 2.40
N ALA A 132 5.68 -7.88 2.86
CA ALA A 132 5.85 -8.17 4.26
C ALA A 132 7.06 -9.10 4.45
N LEU A 133 7.74 -8.96 5.59
CA LEU A 133 8.88 -9.76 5.99
C LEU A 133 8.45 -10.73 7.10
N LEU A 134 8.48 -12.02 6.80
CA LEU A 134 8.15 -13.11 7.71
C LEU A 134 9.40 -13.63 8.40
N PHE A 135 9.35 -13.82 9.72
CA PHE A 135 10.47 -14.28 10.54
C PHE A 135 10.14 -15.60 11.26
N ALA A 136 11.17 -16.43 11.45
CA ALA A 136 11.08 -17.65 12.26
C ALA A 136 11.14 -17.38 13.78
N ASP A 137 11.52 -16.15 14.17
CA ASP A 137 11.59 -15.70 15.55
C ASP A 137 10.56 -14.61 15.83
N GLU A 138 10.24 -14.40 17.10
CA GLU A 138 9.50 -13.22 17.53
C GLU A 138 10.42 -11.99 17.44
N VAL A 139 9.97 -10.97 16.71
CA VAL A 139 10.68 -9.70 16.63
C VAL A 139 10.03 -8.69 17.57
N LEU A 140 10.85 -7.82 18.18
CA LEU A 140 10.32 -6.76 19.03
C LEU A 140 9.53 -5.76 18.18
N ILE A 141 8.23 -5.70 18.45
CA ILE A 141 7.24 -4.91 17.73
C ILE A 141 6.66 -3.89 18.70
N GLN A 142 6.64 -2.62 18.29
CA GLN A 142 5.92 -1.60 19.04
C GLN A 142 4.43 -1.84 18.85
N THR A 143 3.71 -1.97 19.96
CA THR A 143 2.25 -2.08 19.92
C THR A 143 1.68 -0.79 19.34
N PRO A 144 0.78 -0.86 18.35
CA PRO A 144 0.16 0.34 17.82
C PRO A 144 -0.67 1.02 18.92
N GLU A 145 -0.44 2.31 19.12
CA GLU A 145 -1.38 3.16 19.83
C GLU A 145 -2.70 3.18 19.05
N LYS A 146 -3.86 3.25 19.72
CA LYS A 146 -5.16 3.34 19.05
C LYS A 146 -5.24 4.69 18.32
N PRO A 147 -5.01 4.76 16.99
CA PRO A 147 -4.88 6.04 16.34
C PRO A 147 -6.26 6.66 16.14
N ILE A 148 -6.30 7.99 16.07
CA ILE A 148 -7.52 8.70 15.68
C ILE A 148 -7.92 8.30 14.25
N HIS A 149 -9.22 8.23 13.99
CA HIS A 149 -9.73 8.01 12.65
C HIS A 149 -10.15 9.34 12.02
N LEU A 150 -9.38 9.86 11.06
CA LEU A 150 -9.58 11.21 10.51
C LEU A 150 -10.95 11.42 9.87
N CYS A 151 -11.62 10.37 9.37
CA CYS A 151 -12.98 10.52 8.85
C CYS A 151 -14.00 10.97 9.91
N SER A 152 -13.74 10.73 11.20
CA SER A 152 -14.60 11.20 12.30
C SER A 152 -14.55 12.73 12.44
N LEU A 153 -13.50 13.37 11.93
CA LEU A 153 -13.32 14.82 11.89
C LEU A 153 -13.72 15.41 10.52
N CYS A 154 -14.10 14.56 9.55
CA CYS A 154 -14.37 14.97 8.18
C CYS A 154 -15.83 15.39 8.00
N VAL A 155 -16.08 16.70 8.12
CA VAL A 155 -17.40 17.26 7.81
C VAL A 155 -17.69 17.10 6.31
N GLY A 156 -18.91 16.66 5.97
CA GLY A 156 -19.40 16.58 4.59
C GLY A 156 -18.87 15.42 3.74
N LYS A 157 -17.77 14.78 4.13
CA LYS A 157 -17.15 13.62 3.43
C LYS A 157 -17.09 13.85 1.90
N PRO A 158 -16.34 14.86 1.41
CA PRO A 158 -16.32 15.24 -0.01
C PRO A 158 -15.90 14.10 -0.96
N CYS A 159 -15.15 13.12 -0.45
CA CYS A 159 -14.79 11.90 -1.17
C CYS A 159 -15.97 10.98 -1.51
N LEU A 160 -17.19 11.25 -1.05
CA LEU A 160 -18.40 10.48 -1.43
C LEU A 160 -19.25 11.21 -2.48
N LYS A 161 -18.76 12.34 -3.01
CA LYS A 161 -19.51 13.23 -3.91
C LYS A 161 -18.73 13.65 -5.14
N SER A 162 -17.49 13.19 -5.28
CA SER A 162 -16.56 13.70 -6.29
C SER A 162 -16.45 12.76 -7.50
N CYS A 163 -16.86 11.50 -7.37
CA CYS A 163 -16.93 10.56 -8.47
C CYS A 163 -18.13 10.87 -9.37
N PRO A 164 -17.92 11.10 -10.68
CA PRO A 164 -18.99 11.38 -11.63
C PRO A 164 -19.89 10.17 -11.92
N VAL A 165 -19.54 8.98 -11.42
CA VAL A 165 -20.29 7.73 -11.62
C VAL A 165 -20.58 7.00 -10.31
N ASP A 166 -20.44 7.68 -9.16
CA ASP A 166 -20.74 7.13 -7.83
C ASP A 166 -20.13 5.75 -7.59
N ALA A 167 -18.85 5.57 -7.99
CA ALA A 167 -18.20 4.26 -7.99
C ALA A 167 -18.01 3.66 -6.58
N TYR A 168 -18.08 4.46 -5.52
CA TYR A 168 -18.02 4.00 -4.14
C TYR A 168 -19.38 4.14 -3.46
N SER A 169 -19.85 3.04 -2.86
CA SER A 169 -21.08 3.01 -2.07
C SER A 169 -20.86 2.23 -0.76
N ALA A 170 -21.92 2.11 0.04
CA ALA A 170 -21.91 1.25 1.22
C ALA A 170 -21.73 -0.24 0.86
N ASP A 171 -22.08 -0.63 -0.36
CA ASP A 171 -22.02 -2.01 -0.85
C ASP A 171 -20.68 -2.38 -1.48
N GLY A 172 -19.80 -1.38 -1.69
CA GLY A 172 -18.43 -1.59 -2.16
C GLY A 172 -18.03 -0.66 -3.31
N PHE A 173 -17.13 -1.17 -4.15
CA PHE A 173 -16.58 -0.44 -5.29
C PHE A 173 -17.14 -1.00 -6.60
N ALA A 174 -17.87 -0.18 -7.36
CA ALA A 174 -18.40 -0.50 -8.67
C ALA A 174 -17.28 -0.47 -9.73
N TYR A 175 -16.46 -1.52 -9.72
CA TYR A 175 -15.27 -1.66 -10.56
C TYR A 175 -15.57 -1.41 -12.05
N ASP A 176 -16.56 -2.11 -12.61
CA ASP A 176 -16.88 -2.03 -14.05
C ASP A 176 -17.37 -0.64 -14.45
N ALA A 177 -18.19 0.02 -13.62
CA ALA A 177 -18.68 1.38 -13.88
C ALA A 177 -17.55 2.41 -13.84
N CYS A 178 -16.64 2.29 -12.86
CA CYS A 178 -15.46 3.14 -12.76
C CYS A 178 -14.55 2.95 -13.99
N LEU A 179 -14.27 1.70 -14.35
CA LEU A 179 -13.43 1.37 -15.49
C LEU A 179 -14.02 1.89 -16.81
N ALA A 180 -15.32 1.69 -17.03
CA ALA A 180 -16.03 2.22 -18.19
C ALA A 180 -15.94 3.75 -18.29
N HIS A 181 -16.11 4.46 -17.16
CA HIS A 181 -15.93 5.91 -17.11
C HIS A 181 -14.50 6.33 -17.45
N VAL A 182 -13.50 5.65 -16.87
CA VAL A 182 -12.08 5.92 -17.11
C VAL A 182 -11.69 5.71 -18.57
N HIS A 183 -12.30 4.76 -19.29
CA HIS A 183 -12.08 4.59 -20.74
C HIS A 183 -12.88 5.57 -21.61
N GLY A 184 -13.93 6.18 -21.08
CA GLY A 184 -14.82 7.07 -21.81
C GLY A 184 -14.16 8.39 -22.26
N ALA A 185 -14.86 9.09 -23.16
CA ALA A 185 -14.40 10.35 -23.74
C ALA A 185 -14.11 11.44 -22.69
N VAL A 186 -14.83 11.44 -21.57
CA VAL A 186 -14.68 12.41 -20.47
C VAL A 186 -13.88 11.86 -19.27
N GLY A 187 -13.28 10.66 -19.39
CA GLY A 187 -12.52 10.02 -18.32
C GLY A 187 -11.11 10.58 -18.09
N GLU A 188 -10.67 11.55 -18.91
CA GLU A 188 -9.32 12.11 -18.85
C GLU A 188 -8.91 12.67 -17.48
N PRO A 189 -9.78 13.37 -16.73
CA PRO A 189 -9.42 13.83 -15.38
C PRO A 189 -9.06 12.68 -14.44
N CYS A 190 -9.72 11.53 -14.57
CA CYS A 190 -9.39 10.34 -13.79
C CYS A 190 -8.09 9.70 -14.29
N ARG A 191 -7.84 9.64 -15.60
CA ARG A 191 -6.62 9.04 -16.17
C ARG A 191 -5.36 9.81 -15.83
N SER A 192 -5.39 11.14 -15.90
CA SER A 192 -4.21 12.00 -15.68
C SER A 192 -4.09 12.51 -14.24
N GLY A 193 -5.23 12.71 -13.54
CA GLY A 193 -5.29 13.29 -12.21
C GLY A 193 -5.52 12.29 -11.07
N GLY A 194 -5.79 11.01 -11.38
CA GLY A 194 -6.14 10.00 -10.39
C GLY A 194 -7.62 9.99 -10.00
N CYS A 195 -7.97 9.12 -9.06
CA CYS A 195 -9.32 9.02 -8.53
C CYS A 195 -9.79 10.34 -7.90
N LEU A 196 -10.88 10.91 -8.41
CA LEU A 196 -11.43 12.19 -7.94
C LEU A 196 -11.91 12.11 -6.48
N ASP A 197 -12.53 11.01 -6.06
CA ASP A 197 -12.92 10.79 -4.65
C ASP A 197 -11.73 10.81 -3.70
N ARG A 198 -10.65 10.11 -4.06
CA ARG A 198 -9.43 10.09 -3.24
C ARG A 198 -8.79 11.49 -3.16
N ASN A 199 -8.75 12.22 -4.27
CA ASN A 199 -8.25 13.59 -4.33
C ASN A 199 -9.13 14.60 -3.58
N ALA A 200 -10.42 14.30 -3.39
CA ALA A 200 -11.31 15.14 -2.59
C ALA A 200 -11.08 14.99 -1.08
N CYS A 201 -10.37 13.96 -0.63
CA CYS A 201 -10.06 13.80 0.80
C CYS A 201 -9.16 14.98 1.29
N PRO A 202 -9.58 15.72 2.34
CA PRO A 202 -8.82 16.87 2.84
C PRO A 202 -7.66 16.48 3.76
N PHE A 203 -7.53 15.19 4.10
CA PHE A 203 -6.51 14.70 5.04
C PHE A 203 -5.33 14.07 4.33
N GLY A 204 -4.13 14.24 4.90
CA GLY A 204 -2.89 13.72 4.33
C GLY A 204 -2.48 14.39 3.02
N VAL A 205 -2.93 15.63 2.75
CA VAL A 205 -2.65 16.35 1.49
C VAL A 205 -1.15 16.49 1.22
N ALA A 206 -0.34 16.67 2.27
CA ALA A 206 1.13 16.71 2.15
C ALA A 206 1.74 15.41 1.59
N TYR A 207 1.03 14.28 1.72
CA TYR A 207 1.44 12.97 1.21
C TYR A 207 0.76 12.63 -0.11
N ARG A 208 -0.11 13.50 -0.64
CA ARG A 208 -0.81 13.27 -1.90
C ARG A 208 0.18 12.94 -3.00
N TYR A 209 -0.11 11.87 -3.74
CA TYR A 209 0.71 11.48 -4.87
C TYR A 209 0.70 12.60 -5.91
N PRO A 210 1.86 13.01 -6.45
CA PRO A 210 1.88 13.99 -7.52
C PRO A 210 1.21 13.40 -8.77
N PRO A 211 0.70 14.24 -9.69
CA PRO A 211 -0.13 13.81 -10.81
C PRO A 211 0.47 12.65 -11.63
N GLU A 212 1.78 12.66 -11.87
CA GLU A 212 2.48 11.62 -12.63
C GLU A 212 2.42 10.23 -11.96
N VAL A 213 2.46 10.18 -10.63
CA VAL A 213 2.31 8.93 -9.87
C VAL A 213 0.87 8.43 -9.92
N GLN A 214 -0.09 9.36 -9.86
CA GLN A 214 -1.51 9.03 -9.98
C GLN A 214 -1.84 8.51 -11.37
N ALA A 215 -1.36 9.18 -12.41
CA ALA A 215 -1.51 8.76 -13.80
C ALA A 215 -0.88 7.38 -14.04
N PHE A 216 0.32 7.12 -13.51
CA PHE A 216 0.96 5.81 -13.58
C PHE A 216 0.06 4.70 -12.99
N HIS A 217 -0.52 4.94 -11.81
CA HIS A 217 -1.43 3.98 -11.19
C HIS A 217 -2.74 3.80 -11.97
N MET A 218 -3.29 4.87 -12.53
CA MET A 218 -4.51 4.81 -13.33
C MET A 218 -4.31 4.12 -14.67
N ALA A 219 -3.13 4.26 -15.29
CA ALA A 219 -2.77 3.50 -16.48
C ALA A 219 -2.76 2.00 -16.18
N SER A 220 -2.21 1.59 -15.04
CA SER A 220 -2.25 0.19 -14.61
C SER A 220 -3.68 -0.29 -14.31
N PHE A 221 -4.48 0.49 -13.60
CA PHE A 221 -5.89 0.18 -13.32
C PHE A 221 -6.72 -0.01 -14.60
N ALA A 222 -6.50 0.86 -15.60
CA ALA A 222 -7.23 0.83 -16.87
C ALA A 222 -6.61 -0.10 -17.93
N GLY A 223 -5.54 -0.84 -17.62
CA GLY A 223 -4.85 -1.69 -18.61
C GLY A 223 -4.26 -0.91 -19.80
N LEU A 224 -3.83 0.34 -19.57
CA LEU A 224 -3.25 1.26 -20.57
C LEU A 224 -1.71 1.33 -20.48
N ALA A 225 -1.11 0.66 -19.50
CA ALA A 225 0.33 0.69 -19.20
C ALA A 225 1.16 -0.29 -20.06
#